data_AF-A0AAN9NJQ8-F1
#
_entry.id   AF-A0AAN9NJQ8-F1
#
_cell.length_a   1.000
_cell.length_b   1.000
_cell.length_c   1.000
_cell.angle_alpha   90.00
_cell.angle_beta   90.00
_cell.angle_gamma   90.00
#
_symmetry.space_group_name_H-M   'P 1'
#
loop_
_entity.id
_entity.type
_entity.pdbx_description
1 polymer ?
#
loop_
_entity_poly.entity_id
_entity_poly.type
_entity_poly.pdbx_seq_one_letter_code
_entity_poly.pdbx_strand_id
1 'polypeptide(L)'
;MVSPKLAIVSALTLLPFLFINKSDAASYYPSGLHGASAEVTPFASQRVNLSVYYASLSQPSATFIVKNLEEIFHSDLINIINLQLVPWANAYVNKTNQSIICQNGPDECELNSLETCALNVWNDVSKHYALIYCFEFLAIEGRHKNWQDCFSQLDLPEEPVLNCYIGGNGTEIGQKYINETAPLEFLPLVIVNNQSVGKEYENFTRYVCEAYRGTPVPAVCNATFIRNGWREEEHFGESSSEKAQNLVEQLTFIVIMVLELAQNVARDNKKTRIVPRHIQLAVRNDEELSKLHGDVTIANGGIMPNIHNLLLPKKVVAHPRMLVLMMTLKY
;
A
#
# COMPACT_ATOMS: atom_id res chain seq x y z
N MET A 1 25.25 -18.48 -67.75
CA MET A 1 23.78 -18.50 -67.82
C MET A 1 23.26 -19.66 -66.97
N VAL A 2 22.71 -19.37 -65.78
CA VAL A 2 21.61 -20.01 -65.00
C VAL A 2 21.52 -19.15 -63.72
N SER A 3 20.72 -18.08 -63.73
CA SER A 3 19.34 -17.91 -63.22
C SER A 3 19.27 -17.48 -61.72
N PRO A 4 18.66 -16.32 -61.40
CA PRO A 4 18.71 -15.70 -60.08
C PRO A 4 17.51 -16.11 -59.22
N LYS A 5 17.53 -17.29 -58.60
CA LYS A 5 16.57 -17.66 -57.54
C LYS A 5 17.23 -18.58 -56.51
N LEU A 6 18.25 -18.08 -55.82
CA LEU A 6 18.76 -18.71 -54.59
C LEU A 6 19.51 -17.69 -53.71
N ALA A 7 18.86 -16.58 -53.37
CA ALA A 7 19.42 -15.56 -52.48
C ALA A 7 18.36 -14.85 -51.62
N ILE A 8 17.24 -15.53 -51.28
CA ILE A 8 16.14 -14.91 -50.51
C ILE A 8 15.87 -15.62 -49.16
N VAL A 9 16.60 -16.68 -48.78
CA VAL A 9 16.33 -17.40 -47.50
C VAL A 9 17.40 -17.17 -46.41
N SER A 10 18.29 -16.20 -46.55
CA SER A 10 19.28 -15.89 -45.50
C SER A 10 19.43 -14.40 -45.21
N ALA A 11 18.32 -13.64 -45.23
CA ALA A 11 18.32 -12.20 -44.95
C ALA A 11 17.27 -11.77 -43.90
N LEU A 12 16.81 -12.68 -43.03
CA LEU A 12 15.79 -12.38 -42.01
C LEU A 12 16.14 -12.85 -40.57
N THR A 13 17.42 -13.13 -40.29
CA THR A 13 17.88 -13.49 -38.91
C THR A 13 19.00 -12.62 -38.36
N LEU A 14 19.38 -11.50 -39.00
CA LEU A 14 20.44 -10.61 -38.53
C LEU A 14 20.05 -9.11 -38.52
N LEU A 15 18.80 -8.82 -38.18
CA LEU A 15 18.28 -7.45 -38.02
C LEU A 15 17.92 -7.04 -36.55
N PRO A 16 18.62 -7.55 -35.51
CA PRO A 16 18.68 -6.79 -34.25
C PRO A 16 20.10 -6.45 -33.76
N PHE A 17 21.16 -6.63 -34.56
CA PHE A 17 22.54 -6.33 -34.12
C PHE A 17 23.10 -4.95 -34.55
N LEU A 18 22.29 -4.04 -35.11
CA LEU A 18 22.77 -2.70 -35.52
C LEU A 18 22.38 -1.54 -34.59
N PHE A 19 21.87 -1.80 -33.38
CA PHE A 19 21.66 -0.75 -32.36
C PHE A 19 22.25 -1.09 -30.99
N ILE A 20 23.46 -1.67 -30.96
CA ILE A 20 24.32 -1.61 -29.77
C ILE A 20 25.49 -0.72 -30.12
N ASN A 21 25.29 0.59 -30.04
CA ASN A 21 26.41 1.50 -29.96
C ASN A 21 27.02 1.36 -28.56
N LYS A 22 28.26 0.85 -28.57
CA LYS A 22 29.22 0.91 -27.50
C LYS A 22 29.52 2.39 -27.22
N SER A 23 29.11 2.90 -26.06
CA SER A 23 29.65 4.16 -25.57
C SER A 23 31.04 3.89 -25.00
N ASP A 24 32.06 4.28 -25.74
CA ASP A 24 33.44 4.26 -25.28
C ASP A 24 33.57 5.20 -24.07
N ALA A 25 33.97 4.62 -22.94
CA ALA A 25 34.57 5.35 -21.84
C ALA A 25 35.93 5.87 -22.30
N ALA A 26 35.98 7.13 -22.73
CA ALA A 26 37.22 7.86 -22.94
C ALA A 26 37.45 8.80 -21.75
N SER A 27 38.49 8.48 -20.98
CA SER A 27 39.13 9.34 -20.00
C SER A 27 39.46 10.71 -20.59
N TYR A 28 38.94 11.77 -20.00
CA TYR A 28 39.51 13.11 -20.13
C TYR A 28 39.50 13.78 -18.77
N TYR A 29 40.68 13.88 -18.16
CA TYR A 29 40.95 14.83 -17.08
C TYR A 29 41.17 16.21 -17.72
N PRO A 30 40.45 17.25 -17.28
CA PRO A 30 41.02 18.58 -17.27
C PRO A 30 41.15 19.06 -15.82
N SER A 31 42.40 19.25 -15.42
CA SER A 31 42.78 20.01 -14.25
C SER A 31 42.41 21.49 -14.43
N GLY A 32 41.64 22.03 -13.49
CA GLY A 32 41.67 23.43 -13.06
C GLY A 32 41.00 24.50 -13.95
N LEU A 33 39.84 24.99 -13.50
CA LEU A 33 39.59 26.44 -13.37
C LEU A 33 38.40 26.70 -12.41
N HIS A 34 38.56 27.72 -11.58
CA HIS A 34 37.67 28.14 -10.48
C HIS A 34 36.18 28.31 -10.83
N GLY A 35 35.31 27.92 -9.89
CA GLY A 35 33.95 28.45 -9.80
C GLY A 35 32.98 27.62 -8.96
N ALA A 36 32.75 28.05 -7.71
CA ALA A 36 31.65 27.73 -6.79
C ALA A 36 31.27 26.24 -6.59
N SER A 37 31.69 25.67 -5.45
CA SER A 37 31.13 24.43 -4.92
C SER A 37 29.65 24.63 -4.54
N ALA A 38 28.74 24.08 -5.33
CA ALA A 38 27.48 23.62 -4.78
C ALA A 38 27.77 22.30 -4.06
N GLU A 39 27.79 22.34 -2.73
CA GLU A 39 27.70 21.13 -1.91
C GLU A 39 26.47 20.35 -2.37
N VAL A 40 26.69 19.19 -3.01
CA VAL A 40 25.67 18.15 -3.10
C VAL A 40 25.51 17.63 -1.68
N THR A 41 24.58 18.24 -0.96
CA THR A 41 24.07 17.66 0.29
C THR A 41 23.53 16.27 -0.06
N PRO A 42 23.82 15.24 0.75
CA PRO A 42 23.16 13.95 0.59
C PRO A 42 21.66 14.22 0.66
N PHE A 43 20.88 13.81 -0.35
CA PHE A 43 19.43 13.89 -0.29
C PHE A 43 18.97 13.27 1.03
N ALA A 44 18.62 14.10 2.00
CA ALA A 44 17.99 13.66 3.23
C ALA A 44 16.76 12.86 2.82
N SER A 45 16.57 11.67 3.40
CA SER A 45 15.44 10.78 3.16
C SER A 45 14.13 11.58 3.11
N GLN A 46 13.68 11.92 1.90
CA GLN A 46 12.56 12.83 1.70
C GLN A 46 11.28 12.02 1.89
N ARG A 47 10.90 11.85 3.16
CA ARG A 47 9.65 11.18 3.54
C ARG A 47 8.44 12.01 3.12
N VAL A 48 7.36 11.32 2.77
CA VAL A 48 6.08 11.92 2.38
C VAL A 48 5.24 12.13 3.63
N ASN A 49 4.68 13.32 3.81
CA ASN A 49 3.75 13.56 4.92
C ASN A 49 2.38 12.98 4.56
N LEU A 50 1.90 12.04 5.38
CA LEU A 50 0.57 11.44 5.28
C LEU A 50 -0.22 11.80 6.54
N SER A 51 -1.22 12.66 6.41
CA SER A 51 -2.11 13.04 7.52
C SER A 51 -3.50 12.49 7.29
N VAL A 52 -4.05 11.81 8.30
CA VAL A 52 -5.40 11.21 8.27
C VAL A 52 -6.23 11.84 9.38
N TYR A 53 -7.27 12.57 8.98
CA TYR A 53 -8.26 13.14 9.88
C TYR A 53 -9.50 12.26 9.86
N TYR A 54 -9.88 11.72 11.01
CA TYR A 54 -10.92 10.71 11.13
C TYR A 54 -11.70 10.87 12.45
N ALA A 55 -12.74 10.06 12.63
CA ALA A 55 -13.53 10.01 13.85
C ALA A 55 -13.83 8.54 14.22
N SER A 56 -13.57 8.16 15.47
CA SER A 56 -13.55 6.78 15.97
C SER A 56 -14.86 5.98 15.87
N LEU A 57 -16.02 6.65 15.72
CA LEU A 57 -17.32 5.99 15.53
C LEU A 57 -17.93 6.26 14.14
N SER A 58 -17.14 6.78 13.21
CA SER A 58 -17.54 6.98 11.82
C SER A 58 -17.21 5.72 11.02
N GLN A 59 -18.24 5.03 10.49
CA GLN A 59 -18.06 3.78 9.75
C GLN A 59 -17.03 3.88 8.59
N PRO A 60 -17.02 4.96 7.76
CA PRO A 60 -15.98 5.14 6.73
C PRO A 60 -14.57 5.33 7.32
N SER A 61 -14.44 6.08 8.40
CA SER A 61 -13.17 6.30 9.11
C SER A 61 -12.62 4.99 9.66
N ALA A 62 -13.43 4.27 10.41
CA ALA A 62 -13.08 2.98 10.99
C ALA A 62 -12.64 1.97 9.93
N THR A 63 -13.42 1.89 8.84
CA THR A 63 -13.12 0.99 7.72
C THR A 63 -11.80 1.36 7.06
N PHE A 64 -11.51 2.65 6.85
CA PHE A 64 -10.26 3.09 6.28
C PHE A 64 -9.07 2.72 7.18
N ILE A 65 -9.16 3.00 8.49
CA ILE A 65 -8.10 2.65 9.44
C ILE A 65 -7.83 1.15 9.43
N VAL A 66 -8.88 0.33 9.52
CA VAL A 66 -8.75 -1.14 9.65
C VAL A 66 -8.37 -1.82 8.34
N LYS A 67 -8.89 -1.38 7.19
CA LYS A 67 -8.73 -2.12 5.91
C LYS A 67 -7.71 -1.52 4.96
N ASN A 68 -7.61 -0.19 4.91
CA ASN A 68 -6.78 0.49 3.92
C ASN A 68 -5.44 0.91 4.53
N LEU A 69 -5.47 1.56 5.70
CA LEU A 69 -4.27 2.11 6.31
C LEU A 69 -3.31 1.03 6.82
N GLU A 70 -3.82 -0.16 7.20
CA GLU A 70 -2.99 -1.29 7.68
C GLU A 70 -1.91 -1.70 6.67
N GLU A 71 -2.16 -1.49 5.36
CA GLU A 71 -1.22 -1.79 4.28
C GLU A 71 0.15 -1.13 4.49
N ILE A 72 0.23 0.04 5.15
CA ILE A 72 1.50 0.77 5.33
C ILE A 72 2.54 -0.04 6.12
N PHE A 73 2.10 -0.94 6.99
CA PHE A 73 2.96 -1.78 7.81
C PHE A 73 3.46 -3.04 7.08
N HIS A 74 2.82 -3.41 5.98
CA HIS A 74 3.14 -4.60 5.20
C HIS A 74 3.79 -4.31 3.85
N SER A 75 3.80 -3.04 3.42
CA SER A 75 4.23 -2.59 2.09
C SER A 75 5.50 -1.73 2.10
N ASP A 76 6.20 -1.67 3.23
CA ASP A 76 7.35 -0.78 3.49
C ASP A 76 7.05 0.73 3.38
N LEU A 77 5.79 1.14 3.14
CA LEU A 77 5.40 2.54 3.07
C LEU A 77 5.69 3.27 4.38
N ILE A 78 5.54 2.60 5.52
CA ILE A 78 5.84 3.18 6.84
C ILE A 78 7.27 3.76 6.93
N ASN A 79 8.21 3.24 6.14
CA ASN A 79 9.61 3.70 6.14
C ASN A 79 9.81 5.01 5.36
N ILE A 80 8.88 5.32 4.45
CA ILE A 80 8.96 6.48 3.55
C ILE A 80 7.93 7.56 3.86
N ILE A 81 7.08 7.38 4.87
CA ILE A 81 6.09 8.37 5.30
C ILE A 81 6.38 8.96 6.68
N ASN A 82 5.87 10.16 6.89
CA ASN A 82 5.60 10.72 8.20
C ASN A 82 4.09 10.61 8.42
N LEU A 83 3.66 9.62 9.21
CA LEU A 83 2.26 9.40 9.51
C LEU A 83 1.77 10.34 10.62
N GLN A 84 0.66 11.02 10.38
CA GLN A 84 -0.07 11.81 11.37
C GLN A 84 -1.52 11.36 11.41
N LEU A 85 -1.98 10.95 12.59
CA LEU A 85 -3.37 10.55 12.84
C LEU A 85 -4.05 11.62 13.69
N VAL A 86 -5.27 12.02 13.31
CA VAL A 86 -6.04 13.08 13.98
C VAL A 86 -7.50 12.63 14.19
N PRO A 87 -7.83 12.03 15.34
CA PRO A 87 -9.16 11.49 15.64
C PRO A 87 -10.12 12.56 16.17
N TRP A 88 -10.35 13.66 15.45
CA TRP A 88 -11.28 14.73 15.88
C TRP A 88 -12.12 15.30 14.73
N ALA A 89 -12.15 14.60 13.61
CA ALA A 89 -12.82 15.07 12.42
C ALA A 89 -14.33 15.27 12.65
N ASN A 90 -14.88 16.40 12.21
CA ASN A 90 -16.28 16.82 12.41
C ASN A 90 -16.76 16.99 13.86
N ALA A 91 -15.88 16.85 14.86
CA ALA A 91 -16.15 17.36 16.20
C ALA A 91 -16.11 18.89 16.20
N TYR A 92 -16.84 19.52 17.11
CA TYR A 92 -16.85 20.99 17.24
C TYR A 92 -16.84 21.42 18.69
N VAL A 93 -16.23 22.57 18.97
CA VAL A 93 -16.20 23.16 20.31
C VAL A 93 -17.46 23.99 20.53
N ASN A 94 -18.20 23.68 21.59
CA ASN A 94 -19.32 24.48 22.05
C ASN A 94 -18.81 25.81 22.63
N LYS A 95 -19.24 26.92 22.03
CA LYS A 95 -18.77 28.28 22.38
C LYS A 95 -19.17 28.74 23.78
N THR A 96 -20.17 28.11 24.40
CA THR A 96 -20.69 28.55 25.72
C THR A 96 -19.90 27.96 26.89
N ASN A 97 -19.55 26.68 26.81
CA ASN A 97 -18.92 25.94 27.91
C ASN A 97 -17.57 25.31 27.52
N GLN A 98 -17.08 25.59 26.31
CA GLN A 98 -15.83 25.03 25.75
C GLN A 98 -15.79 23.50 25.69
N SER A 99 -16.92 22.81 25.86
CA SER A 99 -16.99 21.36 25.70
C SER A 99 -16.89 20.96 24.23
N ILE A 100 -16.27 19.82 23.95
CA ILE A 100 -16.26 19.23 22.61
C ILE A 100 -17.56 18.45 22.41
N ILE A 101 -18.18 18.62 21.24
CA ILE A 101 -19.33 17.84 20.80
C ILE A 101 -18.92 17.02 19.58
N CYS A 102 -19.14 15.72 19.68
CA CYS A 102 -18.86 14.70 18.68
C CYS A 102 -20.15 14.31 17.95
N GLN A 103 -20.04 13.90 16.68
CA GLN A 103 -21.23 13.64 15.84
C GLN A 103 -21.97 12.38 16.28
N ASN A 104 -21.24 11.33 16.65
CA ASN A 104 -21.83 10.06 17.11
C ASN A 104 -21.98 9.98 18.64
N GLY A 105 -21.98 11.12 19.34
CA GLY A 105 -22.25 11.21 20.76
C GLY A 105 -21.01 11.10 21.67
N PRO A 106 -21.21 10.92 22.99
CA PRO A 106 -20.12 11.00 23.98
C PRO A 106 -19.10 9.86 23.84
N ASP A 107 -19.53 8.67 23.42
CA ASP A 107 -18.64 7.52 23.22
C ASP A 107 -17.58 7.82 22.12
N GLU A 108 -17.93 8.57 21.07
CA GLU A 108 -16.96 9.02 20.05
C GLU A 108 -15.93 9.98 20.66
N CYS A 109 -16.38 10.93 21.48
CA CYS A 109 -15.48 11.87 22.17
C CYS A 109 -14.55 11.16 23.16
N GLU A 110 -15.02 10.10 23.82
CA GLU A 110 -14.21 9.27 24.71
C GLU A 110 -13.10 8.56 23.93
N LEU A 111 -13.45 7.83 22.87
CA LEU A 111 -12.48 7.11 22.05
C LEU A 111 -11.50 8.06 21.35
N ASN A 112 -11.97 9.16 20.77
CA ASN A 112 -11.13 10.21 20.18
C ASN A 112 -10.07 10.72 21.17
N SER A 113 -10.44 10.90 22.44
CA SER A 113 -9.53 11.34 23.49
C SER A 113 -8.53 10.26 23.87
N LEU A 114 -8.95 8.99 24.00
CA LEU A 114 -8.07 7.86 24.27
C LEU A 114 -7.05 7.63 23.13
N GLU A 115 -7.49 7.71 21.87
CA GLU A 115 -6.62 7.60 20.68
C GLU A 115 -5.62 8.75 20.63
N THR A 116 -6.07 9.98 20.90
CA THR A 116 -5.17 11.14 21.00
C THR A 116 -4.13 10.96 22.09
N CYS A 117 -4.53 10.39 23.24
CA CYS A 117 -3.61 10.08 24.32
C CYS A 117 -2.60 9.01 23.94
N ALA A 118 -3.02 7.94 23.24
CA ALA A 118 -2.10 6.93 22.74
C ALA A 118 -1.07 7.53 21.77
N LEU A 119 -1.50 8.40 20.86
CA LEU A 119 -0.63 9.13 19.92
C LEU A 119 0.36 10.06 20.63
N ASN A 120 -0.05 10.72 21.71
CA ASN A 120 0.78 11.67 22.45
C ASN A 120 1.76 10.98 23.42
N VAL A 121 1.37 9.85 24.02
CA VAL A 121 2.15 9.15 25.05
C VAL A 121 3.15 8.16 24.45
N TRP A 122 2.82 7.53 23.33
CA TRP A 122 3.67 6.52 22.69
C TRP A 122 4.30 7.03 21.40
N ASN A 123 5.64 7.13 21.41
CA ASN A 123 6.44 7.41 20.21
C ASN A 123 6.49 6.23 19.22
N ASP A 124 6.09 5.03 19.65
CA ASP A 124 6.10 3.83 18.82
C ASP A 124 4.83 3.76 17.98
N VAL A 125 4.99 3.94 16.66
CA VAL A 125 3.87 3.96 15.71
C VAL A 125 3.10 2.65 15.69
N SER A 126 3.78 1.53 15.86
CA SER A 126 3.14 0.21 15.86
C SER A 126 2.23 0.05 17.08
N LYS A 127 2.66 0.58 18.24
CA LYS A 127 1.89 0.49 19.49
C LYS A 127 0.63 1.35 19.46
N HIS A 128 0.76 2.63 19.12
CA HIS A 128 -0.43 3.49 19.08
C HIS A 128 -1.39 3.09 17.95
N TYR A 129 -0.86 2.64 16.80
CA TYR A 129 -1.72 2.21 15.70
C TYR A 129 -2.45 0.91 16.03
N ALA A 130 -1.81 -0.06 16.71
CA ALA A 130 -2.49 -1.30 17.11
C ALA A 130 -3.69 -1.04 18.05
N LEU A 131 -3.56 -0.09 18.98
CA LEU A 131 -4.67 0.30 19.85
C LEU A 131 -5.81 0.96 19.06
N ILE A 132 -5.47 1.94 18.21
CA ILE A 132 -6.43 2.64 17.34
C ILE A 132 -7.15 1.63 16.43
N TYR A 133 -6.42 0.72 15.78
CA TYR A 133 -6.98 -0.35 14.97
C TYR A 133 -8.01 -1.16 15.75
N CYS A 134 -7.70 -1.54 16.99
CA CYS A 134 -8.62 -2.33 17.82
C CYS A 134 -9.89 -1.55 18.18
N PHE A 135 -9.78 -0.25 18.51
CA PHE A 135 -10.96 0.59 18.77
C PHE A 135 -11.84 0.72 17.53
N GLU A 136 -11.23 1.01 16.38
CA GLU A 136 -11.94 1.16 15.11
C GLU A 136 -12.56 -0.18 14.66
N PHE A 137 -11.90 -1.30 14.92
CA PHE A 137 -12.47 -2.62 14.68
C PHE A 137 -13.70 -2.86 15.55
N LEU A 138 -13.65 -2.54 16.85
CA LEU A 138 -14.81 -2.63 17.74
C LEU A 138 -15.93 -1.67 17.33
N ALA A 139 -15.60 -0.49 16.79
CA ALA A 139 -16.58 0.45 16.25
C ALA A 139 -17.33 -0.14 15.05
N ILE A 140 -16.62 -0.78 14.11
CA ILE A 140 -17.22 -1.51 12.97
C ILE A 140 -18.16 -2.62 13.46
N GLU A 141 -17.80 -3.33 14.53
CA GLU A 141 -18.62 -4.40 15.11
C GLU A 141 -19.78 -3.89 15.99
N GLY A 142 -19.86 -2.59 16.27
CA GLY A 142 -20.83 -2.02 17.22
C GLY A 142 -20.58 -2.45 18.68
N ARG A 143 -19.33 -2.77 19.00
CA ARG A 143 -18.85 -3.26 20.30
C ARG A 143 -17.87 -2.27 20.97
N HIS A 144 -17.88 -1.02 20.56
CA HIS A 144 -16.93 0.02 21.01
C HIS A 144 -16.91 0.25 22.53
N LYS A 145 -17.97 -0.11 23.25
CA LYS A 145 -18.02 -0.07 24.73
C LYS A 145 -17.06 -1.04 25.43
N ASN A 146 -16.51 -1.98 24.68
CA ASN A 146 -15.52 -2.95 25.15
C ASN A 146 -14.08 -2.50 24.88
N TRP A 147 -13.83 -1.20 24.67
CA TRP A 147 -12.51 -0.68 24.30
C TRP A 147 -11.39 -1.10 25.27
N GLN A 148 -11.69 -1.29 26.55
CA GLN A 148 -10.71 -1.76 27.55
C GLN A 148 -10.12 -3.13 27.19
N ASP A 149 -10.91 -3.99 26.53
CA ASP A 149 -10.46 -5.31 26.11
C ASP A 149 -9.23 -5.20 25.18
N CYS A 150 -9.11 -4.12 24.40
CA CYS A 150 -7.98 -3.89 23.49
C CYS A 150 -6.63 -3.80 24.23
N PHE A 151 -6.57 -3.17 25.40
CA PHE A 151 -5.32 -3.11 26.18
C PHE A 151 -4.87 -4.49 26.60
N SER A 152 -5.80 -5.31 27.10
CA SER A 152 -5.52 -6.68 27.54
C SER A 152 -5.17 -7.62 26.40
N GLN A 153 -5.86 -7.52 25.25
CA GLN A 153 -5.64 -8.39 24.09
C GLN A 153 -4.33 -8.09 23.38
N LEU A 154 -3.90 -6.83 23.37
CA LEU A 154 -2.68 -6.38 22.72
C LEU A 154 -1.46 -6.34 23.66
N ASP A 155 -1.64 -6.67 24.95
CA ASP A 155 -0.60 -6.55 26.00
C ASP A 155 0.01 -5.13 26.06
N LEU A 156 -0.84 -4.11 25.95
CA LEU A 156 -0.45 -2.70 25.96
C LEU A 156 -0.60 -2.07 27.36
N PRO A 157 0.32 -1.19 27.78
CA PRO A 157 0.26 -0.56 29.08
C PRO A 157 -0.89 0.47 29.14
N GLU A 158 -1.95 0.15 29.87
CA GLU A 158 -3.15 1.00 29.97
C GLU A 158 -2.91 2.31 30.75
N GLU A 159 -2.11 2.26 31.81
CA GLU A 159 -1.95 3.35 32.78
C GLU A 159 -1.49 4.69 32.18
N PRO A 160 -0.49 4.75 31.29
CA PRO A 160 -0.07 6.01 30.67
C PRO A 160 -1.16 6.68 29.81
N VAL A 161 -1.96 5.89 29.09
CA VAL A 161 -3.04 6.41 28.24
C VAL A 161 -4.20 6.89 29.10
N LEU A 162 -4.58 6.12 30.12
CA LEU A 162 -5.64 6.53 31.05
C LEU A 162 -5.26 7.77 31.86
N ASN A 163 -4.01 7.91 32.30
CA ASN A 163 -3.56 9.12 32.99
C ASN A 163 -3.70 10.35 32.11
N CYS A 164 -3.33 10.25 30.83
CA CYS A 164 -3.54 11.32 29.85
C CYS A 164 -5.03 11.64 29.65
N TYR A 165 -5.89 10.61 29.57
CA TYR A 165 -7.33 10.77 29.39
C TYR A 165 -7.98 11.43 30.61
N ILE A 166 -7.71 10.93 31.82
CA ILE A 166 -8.23 11.45 33.09
C ILE A 166 -7.72 12.89 33.32
N GLY A 167 -6.48 13.18 32.93
CA GLY A 167 -5.90 14.52 32.99
C GLY A 167 -6.54 15.53 32.02
N GLY A 168 -7.35 15.08 31.06
CA GLY A 168 -7.98 15.92 30.05
C GLY A 168 -7.06 16.33 28.90
N ASN A 169 -5.81 15.84 28.88
CA ASN A 169 -4.80 16.17 27.86
C ASN A 169 -5.27 15.80 26.45
N GLY A 170 -5.90 14.63 26.28
CA GLY A 170 -6.43 14.19 24.99
C GLY A 170 -7.47 15.17 24.43
N THR A 171 -8.37 15.65 25.28
CA THR A 171 -9.39 16.65 24.94
C THR A 171 -8.76 18.02 24.64
N GLU A 172 -7.76 18.46 25.40
CA GLU A 172 -7.05 19.73 25.16
C GLU A 172 -6.35 19.73 23.79
N ILE A 173 -5.64 18.65 23.47
CA ILE A 173 -5.02 18.46 22.15
C ILE A 173 -6.10 18.41 21.06
N GLY A 174 -7.22 17.74 21.32
CA GLY A 174 -8.36 17.69 20.42
C GLY A 174 -8.96 19.05 20.08
N GLN A 175 -9.11 19.94 21.08
CA GLN A 175 -9.58 21.30 20.85
C GLN A 175 -8.68 22.06 19.87
N LYS A 176 -7.36 21.88 19.97
CA LYS A 176 -6.43 22.50 19.02
C LYS A 176 -6.70 22.02 17.60
N TYR A 177 -6.83 20.71 17.39
CA TYR A 177 -7.12 20.15 16.07
C TYR A 177 -8.45 20.66 15.51
N ILE A 178 -9.52 20.63 16.32
CA ILE A 178 -10.85 21.10 15.92
C ILE A 178 -10.81 22.57 15.48
N ASN A 179 -10.05 23.41 16.18
CA ASN A 179 -9.94 24.83 15.84
C ASN A 179 -9.11 25.08 14.57
N GLU A 180 -8.19 24.18 14.23
CA GLU A 180 -7.34 24.26 13.04
C GLU A 180 -7.99 23.62 11.80
N THR A 181 -8.98 22.72 11.98
CA THR A 181 -9.69 22.04 10.90
C THR A 181 -11.03 22.69 10.57
N ALA A 182 -11.28 22.93 9.28
CA ALA A 182 -12.61 23.30 8.81
C ALA A 182 -13.59 22.12 8.86
N PRO A 183 -14.92 22.36 8.91
CA PRO A 183 -15.92 21.30 8.75
C PRO A 183 -15.69 20.51 7.47
N LEU A 184 -15.75 19.18 7.55
CA LEU A 184 -15.38 18.28 6.46
C LEU A 184 -16.62 17.71 5.77
N GLU A 185 -16.60 17.71 4.43
CA GLU A 185 -17.69 17.18 3.61
C GLU A 185 -17.77 15.64 3.64
N PHE A 186 -16.62 14.97 3.77
CA PHE A 186 -16.52 13.51 3.84
C PHE A 186 -15.42 13.09 4.82
N LEU A 187 -15.55 11.87 5.34
CA LEU A 187 -14.58 11.24 6.24
C LEU A 187 -14.13 9.89 5.67
N PRO A 188 -12.88 9.47 5.95
CA PRO A 188 -11.80 10.29 6.50
C PRO A 188 -11.31 11.34 5.49
N LEU A 189 -10.68 12.41 5.98
CA LEU A 189 -9.89 13.31 5.14
C LEU A 189 -8.44 12.83 5.17
N VAL A 190 -7.94 12.44 4.00
CA VAL A 190 -6.55 12.02 3.82
C VAL A 190 -5.79 13.09 3.04
N ILE A 191 -4.66 13.52 3.58
CA ILE A 191 -3.79 14.55 3.03
C ILE A 191 -2.40 13.97 2.78
N VAL A 192 -1.89 14.14 1.57
CA VAL A 192 -0.53 13.79 1.16
C VAL A 192 0.22 15.07 0.80
N ASN A 193 1.30 15.40 1.51
CA ASN A 193 2.08 16.64 1.30
C ASN A 193 1.21 17.92 1.16
N ASN A 194 0.24 18.10 2.06
CA ASN A 194 -0.74 19.20 2.07
C ASN A 194 -1.79 19.18 0.93
N GLN A 195 -1.84 18.12 0.13
CA GLN A 195 -2.86 17.94 -0.90
C GLN A 195 -3.89 16.90 -0.44
N SER A 196 -5.18 17.27 -0.46
CA SER A 196 -6.27 16.34 -0.16
C SER A 196 -6.39 15.29 -1.27
N VAL A 197 -6.53 14.03 -0.87
CA VAL A 197 -6.78 12.88 -1.75
C VAL A 197 -8.23 12.82 -2.24
N GLY A 198 -9.14 13.56 -1.61
CA GLY A 198 -10.55 13.57 -2.01
C GLY A 198 -11.26 12.26 -1.68
N LYS A 199 -12.28 11.91 -2.48
CA LYS A 199 -13.09 10.68 -2.34
C LYS A 199 -12.33 9.40 -2.69
N GLU A 200 -11.12 9.52 -3.23
CA GLU A 200 -10.23 8.40 -3.55
C GLU A 200 -9.32 8.03 -2.37
N TYR A 201 -9.67 8.38 -1.14
CA TYR A 201 -8.83 8.15 0.04
C TYR A 201 -8.42 6.69 0.20
N GLU A 202 -9.22 5.73 -0.25
CA GLU A 202 -8.87 4.30 -0.28
C GLU A 202 -7.62 3.99 -1.12
N ASN A 203 -7.27 4.87 -2.08
CA ASN A 203 -6.13 4.77 -2.97
C ASN A 203 -4.95 5.63 -2.52
N PHE A 204 -4.88 6.05 -1.24
CA PHE A 204 -3.82 6.93 -0.73
C PHE A 204 -2.40 6.43 -1.05
N THR A 205 -2.18 5.12 -1.15
CA THR A 205 -0.92 4.50 -1.56
C THR A 205 -0.41 5.09 -2.89
N ARG A 206 -1.29 5.30 -3.88
CA ARG A 206 -0.93 5.93 -5.16
C ARG A 206 -0.35 7.32 -4.93
N TYR A 207 -1.05 8.15 -4.17
CA TYR A 207 -0.66 9.54 -3.90
C TYR A 207 0.65 9.60 -3.11
N VAL A 208 0.86 8.70 -2.15
CA VAL A 208 2.12 8.58 -1.42
C VAL A 208 3.26 8.24 -2.39
N CYS A 209 3.05 7.27 -3.27
CA CYS A 209 4.06 6.84 -4.23
C CYS A 209 4.39 7.91 -5.28
N GLU A 210 3.39 8.64 -5.79
CA GLU A 210 3.59 9.77 -6.72
C GLU A 210 4.34 10.95 -6.07
N ALA A 211 4.11 11.16 -4.76
CA ALA A 211 4.76 12.20 -3.99
C ALA A 211 6.20 11.83 -3.56
N TYR A 212 6.53 10.54 -3.47
CA TYR A 212 7.83 10.08 -3.01
C TYR A 212 8.92 10.27 -4.07
N ARG A 213 10.02 10.91 -3.68
CA ARG A 213 11.19 11.17 -4.54
C ARG A 213 12.47 10.52 -4.03
N GLY A 214 12.40 9.76 -2.93
CA GLY A 214 13.55 9.10 -2.33
C GLY A 214 13.91 7.78 -3.00
N THR A 215 15.05 7.23 -2.59
CA THR A 215 15.52 5.90 -3.01
C THR A 215 15.97 5.08 -1.79
N PRO A 216 15.70 3.76 -1.76
CA PRO A 216 14.96 2.96 -2.75
C PRO A 216 13.44 3.22 -2.72
N VAL A 217 12.77 3.01 -3.85
CA VAL A 217 11.31 3.10 -3.96
C VAL A 217 10.69 1.76 -3.51
N PRO A 218 9.71 1.75 -2.57
CA PRO A 218 9.02 0.52 -2.16
C PRO A 218 8.34 -0.20 -3.33
N ALA A 219 8.32 -1.53 -3.31
CA ALA A 219 7.77 -2.34 -4.40
C ALA A 219 6.28 -2.04 -4.68
N VAL A 220 5.50 -1.70 -3.63
CA VAL A 220 4.08 -1.34 -3.76
C VAL A 220 3.85 -0.14 -4.69
N CYS A 221 4.81 0.79 -4.75
CA CYS A 221 4.72 1.95 -5.62
C CYS A 221 4.85 1.60 -7.10
N ASN A 222 5.45 0.45 -7.43
CA ASN A 222 5.49 -0.04 -8.80
C ASN A 222 4.18 -0.77 -9.18
N ALA A 223 3.45 -1.33 -8.19
CA ALA A 223 2.18 -2.01 -8.40
C ALA A 223 0.99 -1.05 -8.57
N THR A 224 1.01 0.12 -7.92
CA THR A 224 -0.10 1.10 -8.01
C THR A 224 -0.28 1.71 -9.41
N PHE A 225 0.78 1.75 -10.22
CA PHE A 225 0.69 2.20 -11.63
C PHE A 225 -0.16 1.26 -12.50
N ILE A 226 -0.31 -0.01 -12.13
CA ILE A 226 -1.01 -1.03 -12.93
C ILE A 226 -2.53 -1.02 -12.65
N ARG A 227 -2.95 -0.66 -11.44
CA ARG A 227 -4.37 -0.72 -11.02
C ARG A 227 -5.26 0.30 -11.73
N ASN A 228 -4.69 1.44 -12.16
CA ASN A 228 -5.43 2.56 -12.75
C ASN A 228 -5.09 2.83 -14.23
N GLY A 229 -4.17 2.09 -14.86
CA GLY A 229 -3.96 2.16 -16.32
C GLY A 229 -5.18 1.77 -17.17
N TRP A 230 -6.28 1.35 -16.54
CA TRP A 230 -7.52 0.89 -17.17
C TRP A 230 -8.76 1.73 -16.85
N ARG A 231 -8.63 2.83 -16.10
CA ARG A 231 -9.76 3.75 -15.84
C ARG A 231 -9.29 5.20 -15.95
N GLU A 232 -9.79 5.84 -17.00
CA GLU A 232 -9.63 7.26 -17.39
C GLU A 232 -8.38 7.61 -18.21
N GLU A 233 -8.50 7.41 -19.54
CA GLU A 233 -8.04 8.45 -20.46
C GLU A 233 -8.94 9.69 -20.22
N GLU A 234 -8.36 10.83 -19.81
CA GLU A 234 -8.53 12.09 -20.55
C GLU A 234 -7.68 13.27 -20.03
N HIS A 235 -7.02 13.91 -21.00
CA HIS A 235 -6.56 15.32 -21.04
C HIS A 235 -5.30 15.75 -20.27
N PHE A 236 -4.12 15.46 -20.85
CA PHE A 236 -3.16 16.51 -21.24
C PHE A 236 -2.28 16.03 -22.40
N GLY A 237 -1.89 16.93 -23.30
CA GLY A 237 -1.20 16.58 -24.55
C GLY A 237 0.18 15.98 -24.31
N GLU A 238 0.30 14.66 -24.43
CA GLU A 238 1.53 13.91 -24.17
C GLU A 238 2.22 13.49 -25.48
N SER A 239 3.55 13.62 -25.53
CA SER A 239 4.35 13.36 -26.73
C SER A 239 4.40 11.85 -27.06
N SER A 240 4.54 11.51 -28.35
CA SER A 240 4.55 10.13 -28.84
C SER A 240 5.70 9.26 -28.29
N SER A 241 6.80 9.86 -27.84
CA SER A 241 7.92 9.14 -27.20
C SER A 241 7.61 8.70 -25.77
N GLU A 242 6.83 9.49 -25.04
CA GLU A 242 6.48 9.23 -23.63
C GLU A 242 5.44 8.12 -23.52
N LYS A 243 4.48 8.07 -24.45
CA LYS A 243 3.54 6.94 -24.62
C LYS A 243 4.26 5.61 -24.89
N ALA A 244 5.32 5.64 -25.70
CA ALA A 244 6.08 4.43 -26.03
C ALA A 244 6.89 3.94 -24.82
N GLN A 245 7.45 4.84 -24.02
CA GLN A 245 8.15 4.50 -22.77
C GLN A 245 7.19 3.88 -21.75
N ASN A 246 6.01 4.50 -21.56
CA ASN A 246 5.00 4.02 -20.64
C ASN A 246 4.51 2.59 -20.99
N LEU A 247 4.21 2.34 -22.27
CA LEU A 247 3.81 0.99 -22.72
C LEU A 247 4.90 -0.07 -22.50
N VAL A 248 6.17 0.29 -22.73
CA VAL A 248 7.30 -0.63 -22.50
C VAL A 248 7.44 -0.94 -21.01
N GLU A 249 7.29 0.05 -20.14
CA GLU A 249 7.34 -0.13 -18.69
C GLU A 249 6.18 -1.00 -18.20
N GLN A 250 4.96 -0.76 -18.67
CA GLN A 250 3.77 -1.56 -18.36
C GLN A 250 3.92 -3.02 -18.79
N LEU A 251 4.37 -3.26 -20.03
CA LEU A 251 4.64 -4.60 -20.54
C LEU A 251 5.73 -5.30 -19.73
N THR A 252 6.79 -4.59 -19.39
CA THR A 252 7.91 -5.13 -18.59
C THR A 252 7.43 -5.54 -17.21
N PHE A 253 6.59 -4.74 -16.56
CA PHE A 253 6.04 -5.06 -15.24
C PHE A 253 5.17 -6.32 -15.27
N ILE A 254 4.24 -6.43 -16.22
CA ILE A 254 3.36 -7.60 -16.34
C ILE A 254 4.21 -8.87 -16.55
N VAL A 255 5.25 -8.78 -17.36
CA VAL A 255 6.19 -9.90 -17.57
C VAL A 255 6.88 -10.29 -16.26
N ILE A 256 7.36 -9.33 -15.47
CA ILE A 256 8.00 -9.60 -14.17
C ILE A 256 7.02 -10.26 -13.21
N MET A 257 5.80 -9.73 -13.07
CA MET A 257 4.78 -10.28 -12.16
C MET A 257 4.40 -11.72 -12.54
N VAL A 258 4.20 -12.00 -13.83
CA VAL A 258 3.93 -13.36 -14.31
C VAL A 258 5.11 -14.29 -14.03
N LEU A 259 6.35 -13.82 -14.20
CA LEU A 259 7.55 -14.61 -13.92
C LEU A 259 7.73 -14.89 -12.42
N GLU A 260 7.42 -13.93 -11.55
CA GLU A 260 7.52 -14.09 -10.10
C GLU A 260 6.50 -15.11 -9.58
N LEU A 261 5.23 -14.99 -9.98
CA LEU A 261 4.20 -15.97 -9.65
C LEU A 261 4.54 -17.35 -10.23
N ALA A 262 5.01 -17.43 -11.48
CA ALA A 262 5.41 -18.69 -12.09
C ALA A 262 6.64 -19.30 -11.41
N GLN A 263 7.55 -18.48 -10.87
CA GLN A 263 8.69 -18.95 -10.08
C GLN A 263 8.23 -19.57 -8.76
N ASN A 264 7.28 -18.95 -8.07
CA ASN A 264 6.69 -19.51 -6.85
C ASN A 264 6.06 -20.88 -7.15
N VAL A 265 5.27 -20.99 -8.21
CA VAL A 265 4.69 -22.27 -8.66
C VAL A 265 5.77 -23.30 -9.03
N ALA A 266 6.86 -22.87 -9.69
CA ALA A 266 7.97 -23.77 -10.03
C ALA A 266 8.68 -24.30 -8.78
N ARG A 267 8.90 -23.43 -7.78
CA ARG A 267 9.51 -23.78 -6.50
C ARG A 267 8.65 -24.77 -5.72
N ASP A 268 7.34 -24.55 -5.68
CA ASP A 268 6.39 -25.46 -5.02
C ASP A 268 6.38 -26.85 -5.69
N ASN A 269 6.54 -26.88 -7.02
CA ASN A 269 6.71 -28.10 -7.80
C ASN A 269 8.14 -28.69 -7.72
N LYS A 270 9.02 -28.13 -6.88
CA LYS A 270 10.42 -28.55 -6.71
C LYS A 270 11.21 -28.53 -8.01
N LYS A 271 10.96 -27.54 -8.87
CA LYS A 271 11.67 -27.32 -10.14
C LYS A 271 12.44 -26.01 -10.08
N THR A 272 13.63 -26.00 -10.66
CA THR A 272 14.47 -24.81 -10.82
C THR A 272 14.23 -24.06 -12.13
N ARG A 273 13.43 -24.64 -13.04
CA ARG A 273 13.11 -24.06 -14.34
C ARG A 273 11.61 -23.77 -14.46
N ILE A 274 11.26 -22.55 -14.85
CA ILE A 274 9.90 -22.19 -15.23
C ILE A 274 9.55 -22.87 -16.56
N VAL A 275 8.40 -23.53 -16.62
CA VAL A 275 7.83 -24.14 -17.84
C VAL A 275 6.42 -23.58 -18.08
N PRO A 276 5.85 -23.69 -19.29
CA PRO A 276 4.54 -23.11 -19.59
C PRO A 276 3.42 -23.52 -18.63
N ARG A 277 3.49 -24.71 -18.04
CA ARG A 277 2.59 -25.16 -16.96
C ARG A 277 2.60 -24.25 -15.73
N HIS A 278 3.77 -23.77 -15.31
CA HIS A 278 3.89 -22.88 -14.16
C HIS A 278 3.28 -21.50 -14.44
N ILE A 279 3.46 -21.00 -15.66
CA ILE A 279 2.86 -19.75 -16.13
C ILE A 279 1.34 -19.88 -16.18
N GLN A 280 0.81 -20.97 -16.75
CA GLN A 280 -0.64 -21.22 -16.79
C GLN A 280 -1.27 -21.25 -15.40
N LEU A 281 -0.63 -21.95 -14.45
CA LEU A 281 -1.12 -22.02 -13.07
C LEU A 281 -1.05 -20.66 -12.38
N ALA A 282 0.04 -19.91 -12.58
CA ALA A 282 0.22 -18.57 -12.03
C ALA A 282 -0.85 -17.60 -12.55
N VAL A 283 -0.99 -17.50 -13.87
CA VAL A 283 -1.93 -16.58 -14.53
C VAL A 283 -3.39 -16.90 -14.20
N ARG A 284 -3.77 -18.17 -14.11
CA ARG A 284 -5.17 -18.58 -13.88
C ARG A 284 -5.56 -18.69 -12.40
N ASN A 285 -4.61 -18.72 -11.48
CA ASN A 285 -4.88 -18.63 -10.03
C ASN A 285 -4.94 -17.20 -9.51
N ASP A 286 -4.40 -16.24 -10.27
CA ASP A 286 -4.48 -14.82 -9.97
C ASP A 286 -5.72 -14.21 -10.65
N GLU A 287 -6.57 -13.53 -9.89
CA GLU A 287 -7.87 -13.07 -10.37
C GLU A 287 -7.73 -12.04 -11.50
N GLU A 288 -6.79 -11.10 -11.34
CA GLU A 288 -6.60 -9.99 -12.26
C GLU A 288 -5.87 -10.44 -13.54
N LEU A 289 -4.83 -11.28 -13.39
CA LEU A 289 -4.16 -11.88 -14.54
C LEU A 289 -5.05 -12.83 -15.32
N SER A 290 -5.96 -13.55 -14.65
CA SER A 290 -6.90 -14.45 -15.32
C SER A 290 -7.93 -13.67 -16.14
N LYS A 291 -8.36 -12.48 -15.68
CA LYS A 291 -9.20 -11.56 -16.45
C LYS A 291 -8.42 -10.99 -17.64
N LEU A 292 -7.22 -10.47 -17.39
CA LEU A 292 -6.36 -9.86 -18.42
C LEU A 292 -6.02 -10.85 -19.55
N HIS A 293 -5.75 -12.11 -19.19
CA HIS A 293 -5.42 -13.18 -20.13
C HIS A 293 -6.61 -14.12 -20.40
N GLY A 294 -7.85 -13.65 -20.22
CA GLY A 294 -9.07 -14.44 -20.38
C GLY A 294 -9.06 -15.27 -21.66
N ASP A 295 -8.85 -14.59 -22.80
CA ASP A 295 -8.89 -15.15 -24.15
C ASP A 295 -7.52 -15.62 -24.68
N VAL A 296 -6.48 -15.56 -23.84
CA VAL A 296 -5.12 -15.93 -24.25
C VAL A 296 -4.88 -17.42 -24.00
N THR A 297 -4.44 -18.12 -25.06
CA THR A 297 -4.02 -19.53 -24.97
C THR A 297 -2.52 -19.63 -24.69
N ILE A 298 -2.16 -20.19 -23.53
CA ILE A 298 -0.76 -20.50 -23.20
C ILE A 298 -0.44 -21.91 -23.67
N ALA A 299 0.29 -22.03 -24.78
CA ALA A 299 0.70 -23.31 -25.33
C ALA A 299 1.49 -24.14 -24.30
N ASN A 300 1.22 -25.45 -24.21
CA ASN A 300 1.79 -26.37 -23.22
C ASN A 300 1.50 -26.03 -21.74
N GLY A 301 0.56 -25.12 -21.47
CA GLY A 301 0.12 -24.77 -20.12
C GLY A 301 -0.77 -25.83 -19.44
N GLY A 302 -1.49 -26.62 -20.24
CA GLY A 302 -2.46 -27.61 -19.74
C GLY A 302 -3.69 -26.98 -19.08
N ILE A 303 -4.58 -27.81 -18.53
CA ILE A 303 -5.83 -27.36 -17.88
C ILE A 303 -5.66 -27.09 -16.39
N MET A 304 -6.45 -26.18 -15.82
CA MET A 304 -6.45 -25.94 -14.37
C MET A 304 -6.91 -27.20 -13.62
N PRO A 305 -6.24 -27.60 -12.53
CA PRO A 305 -6.70 -28.70 -11.69
C PRO A 305 -8.08 -28.36 -11.11
N ASN A 306 -9.10 -29.12 -11.47
CA ASN A 306 -10.43 -29.02 -10.89
C ASN A 306 -10.77 -30.36 -10.24
N ILE A 307 -10.85 -30.37 -8.90
CA ILE A 307 -11.24 -31.56 -8.14
C ILE A 307 -12.70 -31.39 -7.77
N HIS A 308 -13.58 -32.24 -8.32
CA HIS A 308 -14.99 -32.24 -7.97
C HIS A 308 -15.15 -32.43 -6.45
N ASN A 309 -16.04 -31.66 -5.81
CA ASN A 309 -16.25 -31.65 -4.36
C ASN A 309 -16.50 -33.03 -3.72
N LEU A 310 -16.87 -34.03 -4.53
CA LEU A 310 -17.10 -35.41 -4.09
C LEU A 310 -15.81 -36.21 -3.88
N LEU A 311 -14.69 -35.76 -4.44
CA LEU A 311 -13.37 -36.38 -4.34
C LEU A 311 -12.52 -35.76 -3.21
N LEU A 312 -12.98 -34.68 -2.61
CA LEU A 312 -12.34 -34.10 -1.42
C LEU A 312 -12.66 -34.99 -0.20
N PRO A 313 -11.66 -35.32 0.64
CA PRO A 313 -11.91 -36.07 1.86
C PRO A 313 -12.91 -35.30 2.75
N LYS A 314 -13.91 -36.01 3.27
CA LYS A 314 -14.88 -35.41 4.21
C LYS A 314 -14.13 -34.82 5.40
N LYS A 315 -14.40 -33.55 5.70
CA LYS A 315 -13.77 -32.78 6.77
C LYS A 315 -13.94 -33.54 8.10
N VAL A 316 -12.86 -34.13 8.62
CA VAL A 316 -12.84 -34.71 9.96
C VAL A 316 -12.68 -33.54 10.93
N VAL A 317 -13.62 -33.37 11.85
CA VAL A 317 -13.58 -32.33 12.89
C VAL A 317 -12.38 -32.62 13.79
N ALA A 318 -11.33 -31.80 13.70
CA ALA A 318 -10.17 -31.90 14.58
C ALA A 318 -10.50 -31.33 15.97
N HIS A 319 -10.16 -32.08 17.01
CA HIS A 319 -10.41 -31.74 18.40
C HIS A 319 -9.54 -30.52 18.84
N PRO A 320 -10.03 -29.62 19.73
CA PRO A 320 -9.47 -28.28 19.95
C PRO A 320 -8.04 -28.22 20.50
N ARG A 321 -7.45 -29.34 20.93
CA ARG A 321 -6.11 -29.37 21.54
C ARG A 321 -4.95 -29.24 20.53
N MET A 322 -5.20 -29.36 19.23
CA MET A 322 -4.13 -29.37 18.22
C MET A 322 -3.81 -27.99 17.61
N LEU A 323 -4.69 -26.99 17.79
CA LEU A 323 -4.47 -25.64 17.23
C LEU A 323 -3.41 -24.84 18.00
N VAL A 324 -3.30 -25.06 19.33
CA VAL A 324 -2.39 -24.31 20.22
C VAL A 324 -0.91 -24.64 19.93
N LEU A 325 -0.61 -25.83 19.43
CA LEU A 325 0.77 -26.26 19.15
C LEU A 325 1.33 -25.69 17.83
N MET A 326 0.48 -25.24 16.90
CA MET A 326 0.95 -24.72 15.60
C MET A 326 1.25 -23.22 15.61
N MET A 327 0.76 -22.47 16.61
CA MET A 327 1.04 -21.03 16.75
C MET A 327 2.33 -20.72 17.51
N THR A 328 2.94 -21.70 18.18
CA THR A 328 4.16 -21.52 19.00
C THR A 328 5.47 -21.88 18.30
N LEU A 329 5.45 -22.27 17.02
CA LEU A 329 6.64 -22.69 16.26
C LEU A 329 6.91 -21.86 15.00
N LYS A 330 6.41 -20.63 14.94
CA LYS A 330 6.84 -19.63 13.96
C LYS A 330 7.31 -18.35 14.66
N TYR A 331 8.45 -18.48 15.34
CA TYR A 331 9.42 -17.41 15.56
C TYR A 331 10.82 -18.00 15.39
#